data_AF-A0A7S4QDK1-F1
#
_entry.id   AF-A0A7S4QDK1-F1
#
_cell.length_a   1.000
_cell.length_b   1.000
_cell.length_c   1.000
_cell.angle_alpha   90.00
_cell.angle_beta   90.00
_cell.angle_gamma   90.00
#
_symmetry.space_group_name_H-M   'P 1'
#
loop_
_entity.id
_entity.type
_entity.pdbx_description
1 polymer ?
#
loop_
_entity_poly.entity_id
_entity_poly.type
_entity_poly.pdbx_seq_one_letter_code
_entity_poly.pdbx_strand_id
1 'polypeptide(L)'
;MIKSVPPWLEWLQGRLNFKGWTEYPQFSTSEGIGRVALIGFTLGIIFGVHLLLLIPLFLCQWDIYPIPPFNTMDPTTVQMLTQWVAYVLALTFFHLAEFFVTAVYNPSVTTADSFMVNQSEAYTLSALSSWIEFWVRFLFLPSTNNTKVAFIGLLILILGQACRTLAMKTCGESFNHLIQQNKKNNHILVTEGM
;
A
#
# COMPACT_ATOMS: atom_id res chain seq x y z
N MET A 1 -13.10 20.47 -18.74
CA MET A 1 -14.04 20.74 -17.63
C MET A 1 -13.42 20.12 -16.38
N ILE A 2 -12.67 20.90 -15.61
CA ILE A 2 -11.96 20.43 -14.42
C ILE A 2 -13.03 20.20 -13.35
N LYS A 3 -13.37 18.94 -13.06
CA LYS A 3 -14.21 18.64 -11.89
C LYS A 3 -13.40 19.04 -10.67
N SER A 4 -13.87 20.05 -9.94
CA SER A 4 -13.27 20.45 -8.66
C SER A 4 -13.29 19.24 -7.74
N VAL A 5 -12.13 18.93 -7.17
CA VAL A 5 -11.93 17.86 -6.21
C VAL A 5 -12.86 18.09 -5.03
N PRO A 6 -13.55 17.06 -4.49
CA PRO A 6 -14.40 17.24 -3.32
C PRO A 6 -13.61 17.84 -2.14
N PRO A 7 -14.15 18.81 -1.38
CA PRO A 7 -13.41 19.49 -0.30
C PRO A 7 -12.84 18.54 0.76
N TRP A 8 -13.55 17.43 1.04
CA TRP A 8 -13.08 16.42 1.99
C TRP A 8 -11.85 15.65 1.47
N LEU A 9 -11.74 15.48 0.15
CA LEU A 9 -10.61 14.78 -0.48
C LEU A 9 -9.38 15.69 -0.49
N GLU A 10 -9.55 16.99 -0.76
CA GLU A 10 -8.47 17.96 -0.62
C GLU A 10 -7.94 18.04 0.82
N TRP A 11 -8.85 18.02 1.81
CA TRP A 11 -8.47 17.98 3.22
C TRP A 11 -7.66 16.73 3.56
N LEU A 12 -8.12 15.56 3.10
CA LEU A 12 -7.44 14.28 3.33
C LEU A 12 -6.05 14.26 2.69
N GLN A 13 -5.94 14.67 1.43
CA GLN A 13 -4.66 14.77 0.74
C GLN A 13 -3.74 15.81 1.38
N GLY A 14 -4.29 16.92 1.88
CA GLY A 14 -3.55 17.91 2.64
C GLY A 14 -2.93 17.33 3.92
N ARG A 15 -3.66 16.45 4.62
CA ARG A 15 -3.15 15.71 5.78
C ARG A 15 -2.09 14.70 5.41
N LEU A 16 -2.31 13.89 4.37
CA LEU A 16 -1.32 12.92 3.89
C LEU A 16 -0.03 13.59 3.39
N ASN A 17 -0.13 14.80 2.84
CA ASN A 17 1.02 15.60 2.39
C ASN A 17 1.62 16.52 3.48
N PHE A 18 1.19 16.38 4.74
CA PHE A 18 1.67 17.18 5.88
C PHE A 18 1.59 18.70 5.65
N LYS A 19 0.60 19.19 4.89
CA LYS A 19 0.47 20.64 4.57
C LYS A 19 0.36 21.53 5.82
N GLY A 20 -0.12 20.99 6.94
CA GLY A 20 -0.24 21.74 8.20
C GLY A 20 1.05 21.82 9.02
N TRP A 21 2.12 21.12 8.64
CA TRP A 21 3.38 21.05 9.41
C TRP A 21 4.55 21.67 8.64
N THR A 22 4.28 22.57 7.70
CA THR A 22 5.29 23.23 6.86
C THR A 22 6.24 24.14 7.65
N GLU A 23 5.84 24.58 8.83
CA GLU A 23 6.66 25.40 9.73
C GLU A 23 7.76 24.60 10.44
N TYR A 24 7.66 23.26 10.46
CA TYR A 24 8.61 22.39 11.14
C TYR A 24 9.61 21.79 10.13
N PRO A 25 10.92 22.05 10.25
CA PRO A 25 11.92 21.60 9.27
C PRO A 25 11.93 20.08 9.00
N GLN A 26 11.55 19.27 10.00
CA GLN A 26 11.51 17.81 9.88
C GLN A 26 10.34 17.31 9.03
N PHE A 27 9.35 18.17 8.77
CA PHE A 27 8.10 17.88 8.06
C PHE A 27 7.80 18.82 6.89
N SER A 28 8.60 19.86 6.71
CA SER A 28 8.41 20.87 5.67
C SER A 28 8.79 20.35 4.28
N THR A 29 9.79 19.47 4.19
CA THR A 29 10.22 18.81 2.94
C THR A 29 9.92 17.31 2.98
N SER A 30 9.76 16.68 1.81
CA SER A 30 9.59 15.23 1.72
C SER A 30 10.88 14.46 2.06
N GLU A 31 12.04 15.09 1.96
CA GLU A 31 13.32 14.57 2.45
C GLU A 31 13.43 14.58 3.99
N GLY A 32 12.54 15.32 4.67
CA GLY A 32 12.53 15.44 6.12
C GLY A 32 12.35 14.08 6.81
N ILE A 33 13.27 13.76 7.72
CA ILE A 33 13.28 12.49 8.47
C ILE A 33 11.97 12.25 9.26
N GLY A 34 11.29 13.32 9.67
CA GLY A 34 10.03 13.23 10.42
C GLY A 34 8.92 12.58 9.58
N ARG A 35 8.81 12.94 8.29
CA ARG A 35 7.81 12.32 7.40
C ARG A 35 8.14 10.85 7.13
N VAL A 36 9.40 10.55 6.81
CA VAL A 36 9.85 9.18 6.54
C VAL A 36 9.59 8.27 7.74
N ALA A 37 9.99 8.73 8.94
CA ALA A 37 9.79 7.98 10.17
C ALA A 37 8.30 7.75 10.48
N LEU A 38 7.46 8.79 10.36
CA LEU A 38 6.04 8.66 10.69
C LEU A 38 5.30 7.73 9.73
N ILE A 39 5.53 7.87 8.42
CA ILE A 39 4.89 7.02 7.40
C ILE A 39 5.37 5.57 7.57
N GLY A 40 6.69 5.35 7.64
CA GLY A 40 7.28 4.03 7.78
C GLY A 40 6.81 3.32 9.05
N PHE A 41 6.79 4.01 10.19
CA PHE A 41 6.29 3.46 11.45
C PHE A 41 4.80 3.11 11.39
N THR A 42 3.98 4.00 10.81
CA THR A 42 2.54 3.77 10.68
C THR A 42 2.24 2.55 9.78
N LEU A 43 2.87 2.48 8.60
CA LEU A 43 2.75 1.34 7.70
C LEU A 43 3.25 0.05 8.36
N GLY A 44 4.36 0.11 9.10
CA GLY A 44 4.91 -1.02 9.83
C GLY A 44 3.99 -1.56 10.92
N ILE A 45 3.35 -0.69 11.70
CA ILE A 45 2.34 -1.10 12.70
C ILE A 45 1.17 -1.80 12.01
N ILE A 46 0.62 -1.17 10.96
CA ILE A 46 -0.53 -1.74 10.24
C ILE A 46 -0.14 -3.11 9.68
N PHE A 47 1.01 -3.22 9.02
CA PHE A 47 1.52 -4.48 8.50
C PHE A 47 1.66 -5.54 9.62
N GLY A 48 2.32 -5.19 10.73
CA GLY A 48 2.56 -6.10 11.85
C GLY A 48 1.29 -6.62 12.50
N VAL A 49 0.33 -5.74 12.79
CA VAL A 49 -0.98 -6.13 13.36
C VAL A 49 -1.71 -7.09 12.43
N HIS A 50 -1.76 -6.79 11.13
CA HIS A 50 -2.45 -7.64 10.17
C HIS A 50 -1.70 -8.97 9.97
N LEU A 51 -0.38 -9.00 10.03
CA LEU A 51 0.40 -10.24 9.94
C LEU A 51 0.09 -11.17 11.12
N LEU A 52 0.01 -10.61 12.32
CA LEU A 52 -0.34 -11.35 13.54
C LEU A 52 -1.78 -11.86 13.51
N LEU A 53 -2.71 -11.14 12.87
CA LEU A 53 -4.10 -11.57 12.70
C LEU A 53 -4.27 -12.63 11.60
N LEU A 54 -3.43 -12.65 10.58
CA LEU A 54 -3.55 -13.57 9.46
C LEU A 54 -3.41 -15.04 9.89
N ILE A 55 -2.42 -15.32 10.74
CA ILE A 55 -2.09 -16.68 11.19
C ILE A 55 -3.29 -17.34 11.90
N PRO A 56 -3.87 -16.77 12.98
CA PRO A 56 -5.01 -17.38 13.67
C PRO A 56 -6.25 -17.48 12.77
N LEU A 57 -6.51 -16.47 11.92
CA LEU A 57 -7.64 -16.51 10.99
C LEU A 57 -7.49 -17.62 9.95
N PHE A 58 -6.29 -17.81 9.41
CA PHE A 58 -5.99 -18.89 8.47
C PHE A 58 -6.10 -20.26 9.12
N LEU A 59 -5.54 -20.44 10.32
CA LEU A 59 -5.64 -21.71 11.04
C LEU A 59 -7.09 -22.04 11.46
N CYS A 60 -7.92 -21.02 11.73
CA CYS A 60 -9.34 -21.18 12.00
C CYS A 60 -10.12 -21.71 10.78
N GLN A 61 -9.68 -21.43 9.54
CA GLN A 61 -10.30 -22.01 8.33
C GLN A 61 -10.04 -23.51 8.17
N TRP A 62 -9.03 -24.04 8.85
CA TRP A 62 -8.61 -25.44 8.77
C TRP A 62 -9.03 -26.23 10.02
N ASP A 63 -9.84 -25.64 10.91
CA ASP A 63 -10.24 -26.21 12.19
C ASP A 63 -9.07 -26.57 13.14
N ILE A 64 -7.90 -25.94 12.94
CA ILE A 64 -6.67 -26.22 13.73
C ILE A 64 -6.55 -25.29 14.94
N TYR A 65 -7.26 -24.15 14.96
CA TYR A 65 -7.06 -23.09 15.96
C TYR A 65 -8.24 -22.92 16.91
N PRO A 66 -8.16 -23.43 18.16
CA PRO A 66 -9.31 -23.49 19.06
C PRO A 66 -9.46 -22.28 20.00
N ILE A 67 -8.81 -21.13 19.73
CA ILE A 67 -8.80 -19.99 20.68
C ILE A 67 -9.93 -18.99 20.35
N PRO A 68 -10.84 -18.69 21.30
CA PRO A 68 -11.84 -17.63 21.15
C PRO A 68 -11.19 -16.23 21.02
N PRO A 69 -11.82 -15.27 20.32
CA PRO A 69 -13.15 -15.35 19.71
C PRO A 69 -13.17 -15.99 18.31
N PHE A 70 -12.02 -16.22 17.67
CA PHE A 70 -11.96 -16.63 16.26
C PHE A 70 -12.65 -17.97 15.99
N ASN A 71 -12.41 -18.97 16.86
CA ASN A 71 -13.03 -20.30 16.75
C ASN A 71 -14.57 -20.29 16.91
N THR A 72 -15.16 -19.18 17.37
CA THR A 72 -16.61 -19.04 17.55
C THR A 72 -17.29 -18.22 16.45
N MET A 73 -16.51 -17.67 15.50
CA MET A 73 -17.04 -16.86 14.41
C MET A 73 -17.58 -17.75 13.29
N ASP A 74 -18.56 -17.23 12.54
CA ASP A 74 -19.06 -17.91 11.35
C ASP A 74 -17.93 -18.10 10.31
N PRO A 75 -17.84 -19.26 9.63
CA PRO A 75 -16.80 -19.53 8.64
C PRO A 75 -16.73 -18.47 7.52
N THR A 76 -17.87 -17.88 7.13
CA THR A 76 -17.93 -16.80 6.14
C THR A 76 -17.23 -15.55 6.68
N THR A 77 -17.48 -15.20 7.94
CA THR A 77 -16.83 -14.07 8.61
C THR A 77 -15.31 -14.28 8.68
N VAL A 78 -14.87 -15.47 9.08
CA VAL A 78 -13.43 -15.82 9.14
C VAL A 78 -12.80 -15.71 7.74
N GLN A 79 -13.47 -16.21 6.70
CA GLN A 79 -13.00 -16.11 5.32
C GLN A 79 -12.85 -14.65 4.86
N MET A 80 -13.87 -13.82 5.08
CA MET A 80 -13.87 -12.41 4.68
C MET A 80 -12.79 -11.61 5.44
N LEU A 81 -12.65 -11.83 6.75
CA LEU A 81 -11.60 -11.20 7.55
C LEU A 81 -10.20 -11.62 7.09
N THR A 82 -10.01 -12.90 6.74
CA THR A 82 -8.73 -13.38 6.19
C THR A 82 -8.39 -12.64 4.90
N GLN A 83 -9.38 -12.43 4.01
CA GLN A 83 -9.18 -11.70 2.75
C GLN A 83 -8.88 -10.22 2.97
N TRP A 84 -9.56 -9.57 3.92
CA TRP A 84 -9.25 -8.19 4.31
C TRP A 84 -7.83 -8.06 4.84
N VAL A 85 -7.46 -8.95 5.75
CA VAL A 85 -6.12 -8.95 6.35
C VAL A 85 -5.05 -9.18 5.30
N ALA A 86 -5.25 -10.13 4.37
CA ALA A 86 -4.34 -10.36 3.25
C ALA A 86 -4.25 -9.15 2.31
N TYR A 87 -5.37 -8.46 2.03
CA TYR A 87 -5.40 -7.25 1.24
C TYR A 87 -4.60 -6.11 1.89
N VAL A 88 -4.82 -5.84 3.19
CA VAL A 88 -4.10 -4.77 3.91
C VAL A 88 -2.61 -5.09 4.01
N LEU A 89 -2.24 -6.36 4.20
CA LEU A 89 -0.85 -6.81 4.15
C LEU A 89 -0.21 -6.54 2.80
N ALA A 90 -0.88 -6.91 1.71
CA ALA A 90 -0.35 -6.68 0.37
C ALA A 90 -0.21 -5.17 0.07
N LEU A 91 -1.18 -4.35 0.49
CA LEU A 91 -1.17 -2.90 0.31
C LEU A 91 -0.02 -2.23 1.09
N THR A 92 0.13 -2.59 2.37
CA THR A 92 1.22 -2.04 3.21
C THR A 92 2.59 -2.56 2.77
N PHE A 93 2.68 -3.82 2.35
CA PHE A 93 3.90 -4.37 1.74
C PHE A 93 4.28 -3.62 0.47
N PHE A 94 3.33 -3.33 -0.43
CA PHE A 94 3.59 -2.53 -1.63
C PHE A 94 4.23 -1.19 -1.28
N HIS A 95 3.61 -0.41 -0.40
CA HIS A 95 4.13 0.91 -0.02
C HIS A 95 5.50 0.86 0.66
N LEU A 96 5.73 -0.12 1.54
CA LEU A 96 7.03 -0.34 2.18
C LEU A 96 8.09 -0.77 1.16
N ALA A 97 7.75 -1.71 0.27
CA ALA A 97 8.65 -2.20 -0.76
C ALA A 97 9.06 -1.09 -1.73
N GLU A 98 8.14 -0.21 -2.14
CA GLU A 98 8.47 0.95 -2.96
C GLU A 98 9.55 1.82 -2.32
N PHE A 99 9.41 2.14 -1.04
CA PHE A 99 10.39 2.93 -0.33
C PHE A 99 11.73 2.19 -0.22
N PHE A 100 11.74 0.94 0.23
CA PHE A 100 12.98 0.19 0.46
C PHE A 100 13.73 -0.12 -0.84
N VAL A 101 13.03 -0.48 -1.91
CA VAL A 101 13.64 -0.72 -3.22
C VAL A 101 14.20 0.58 -3.79
N THR A 102 13.49 1.70 -3.65
CA THR A 102 14.01 3.03 -4.05
C THR A 102 15.26 3.38 -3.22
N ALA A 103 15.23 3.16 -1.90
CA ALA A 103 16.37 3.44 -1.01
C ALA A 103 17.63 2.65 -1.38
N VAL A 104 17.47 1.40 -1.83
CA VAL A 104 18.58 0.52 -2.20
C VAL A 104 19.13 0.83 -3.59
N TYR A 105 18.26 1.03 -4.59
CA TYR A 105 18.69 1.14 -6.00
C TYR A 105 18.73 2.57 -6.55
N ASN A 106 18.07 3.53 -5.88
CA ASN A 106 18.12 4.94 -6.22
C ASN A 106 18.06 5.84 -4.96
N PRO A 107 19.10 5.79 -4.09
CA PRO A 107 19.14 6.56 -2.84
C PRO A 107 19.07 8.07 -3.09
N SER A 108 19.51 8.55 -4.26
CA SER A 108 19.57 9.98 -4.61
C SER A 108 18.22 10.69 -4.70
N VAL A 109 17.13 9.93 -4.91
CA VAL A 109 15.75 10.45 -5.03
C VAL A 109 14.81 9.91 -3.96
N THR A 110 15.35 9.17 -2.98
CA THR A 110 14.55 8.54 -1.94
C THR A 110 14.06 9.57 -0.93
N THR A 111 12.74 9.73 -0.84
CA THR A 111 12.08 10.66 0.08
C THR A 111 10.84 10.00 0.69
N ALA A 112 10.15 10.71 1.58
CA ALA A 112 8.85 10.26 2.10
C ALA A 112 7.81 10.02 0.98
N ASP A 113 7.93 10.69 -0.16
CA ASP A 113 7.02 10.50 -1.29
C ASP A 113 7.27 9.14 -1.98
N SER A 114 8.45 8.53 -1.78
CA SER A 114 8.78 7.20 -2.32
C SER A 114 7.95 6.07 -1.69
N PHE A 115 7.28 6.28 -0.55
CA PHE A 115 6.27 5.33 -0.06
C PHE A 115 5.03 5.28 -0.95
N MET A 116 4.80 6.28 -1.80
CA MET A 116 3.66 6.37 -2.73
C MET A 116 2.27 6.28 -2.07
N VAL A 117 2.15 6.64 -0.78
CA VAL A 117 0.87 6.60 -0.05
C VAL A 117 -0.14 7.56 -0.65
N ASN A 118 0.30 8.75 -1.10
CA ASN A 118 -0.53 9.74 -1.76
C ASN A 118 -0.03 10.00 -3.20
N GLN A 119 -0.30 9.05 -4.09
CA GLN A 119 0.10 9.15 -5.49
C GLN A 119 -0.87 9.99 -6.34
N SER A 120 -2.18 9.85 -6.11
CA SER A 120 -3.21 10.60 -6.85
C SER A 120 -4.55 10.61 -6.11
N GLU A 121 -5.41 11.56 -6.51
CA GLU A 121 -6.81 11.64 -6.09
C GLU A 121 -7.59 10.40 -6.51
N ALA A 122 -7.41 9.95 -7.76
CA ALA A 122 -8.08 8.79 -8.31
C ALA A 122 -7.71 7.51 -7.56
N TYR A 123 -6.44 7.35 -7.18
CA TYR A 123 -5.99 6.24 -6.34
C TYR A 123 -6.67 6.26 -4.98
N THR A 124 -6.64 7.41 -4.29
CA THR A 124 -7.25 7.56 -2.96
C THR A 124 -8.74 7.25 -3.00
N LEU A 125 -9.45 7.74 -4.01
CA LEU A 125 -10.87 7.49 -4.18
C LEU A 125 -11.17 6.00 -4.47
N SER A 126 -10.34 5.36 -5.30
CA SER A 126 -10.49 3.94 -5.62
C SER A 126 -10.26 3.05 -4.39
N ALA A 127 -9.22 3.34 -3.60
CA ALA A 127 -8.93 2.64 -2.36
C ALA A 127 -10.09 2.78 -1.37
N LEU A 128 -10.54 4.02 -1.09
CA LEU A 128 -11.66 4.29 -0.20
C LEU A 128 -12.95 3.60 -0.68
N SER A 129 -13.25 3.63 -1.97
CA SER A 129 -14.41 2.94 -2.54
C SER A 129 -14.34 1.44 -2.28
N SER A 130 -13.18 0.81 -2.48
CA SER A 130 -12.99 -0.63 -2.23
C SER A 130 -13.15 -0.99 -0.75
N TRP A 131 -12.68 -0.13 0.16
CA TRP A 131 -12.82 -0.35 1.60
C TRP A 131 -14.29 -0.21 2.03
N ILE A 132 -14.98 0.82 1.54
CA ILE A 132 -16.40 1.02 1.82
C ILE A 132 -17.21 -0.17 1.30
N GLU A 133 -16.97 -0.62 0.06
CA GLU A 133 -17.62 -1.79 -0.51
C GLU A 133 -17.42 -3.03 0.37
N PHE A 134 -16.17 -3.30 0.77
CA PHE A 134 -15.86 -4.44 1.62
C PHE A 134 -16.61 -4.39 2.95
N TRP A 135 -16.56 -3.26 3.68
CA TRP A 135 -17.20 -3.15 5.00
C TRP A 135 -18.72 -3.14 4.92
N VAL A 136 -19.31 -2.55 3.87
CA VAL A 136 -20.76 -2.64 3.63
C VAL A 136 -21.17 -4.09 3.39
N ARG A 137 -20.44 -4.83 2.54
CA ARG A 137 -20.71 -6.26 2.35
C ARG A 137 -20.52 -7.06 3.64
N PHE A 138 -19.45 -6.79 4.38
CA PHE A 138 -19.15 -7.49 5.63
C PHE A 138 -20.26 -7.31 6.68
N LEU A 139 -20.79 -6.09 6.84
CA LEU A 139 -21.76 -5.79 7.89
C LEU A 139 -23.20 -6.14 7.52
N PHE A 140 -23.60 -5.95 6.26
CA PHE A 140 -25.01 -6.06 5.86
C PHE A 140 -25.32 -7.27 4.98
N LEU A 141 -24.33 -7.79 4.24
CA LEU A 141 -24.52 -8.82 3.20
C LEU A 141 -23.38 -9.87 3.22
N PRO A 142 -23.08 -10.49 4.37
CA PRO A 142 -21.99 -11.46 4.45
C PRO A 142 -22.28 -12.66 3.55
N SER A 143 -21.34 -12.95 2.66
CA SER A 143 -21.44 -14.06 1.71
C SER A 143 -20.06 -14.58 1.39
N THR A 144 -19.94 -15.89 1.26
CA THR A 144 -18.68 -16.57 0.97
C THR A 144 -18.14 -16.11 -0.38
N ASN A 145 -16.89 -15.65 -0.38
CA ASN A 145 -16.23 -15.22 -1.60
C ASN A 145 -15.62 -16.42 -2.32
N ASN A 146 -15.55 -16.36 -3.65
CA ASN A 146 -14.90 -17.39 -4.43
C ASN A 146 -13.38 -17.36 -4.19
N THR A 147 -12.87 -18.35 -3.45
CA THR A 147 -11.45 -18.43 -3.07
C THR A 147 -10.52 -18.55 -4.28
N LYS A 148 -10.96 -19.17 -5.38
CA LYS A 148 -10.16 -19.28 -6.61
C LYS A 148 -9.86 -17.91 -7.20
N VAL A 149 -10.85 -17.01 -7.19
CA VAL A 149 -10.67 -15.62 -7.66
C VAL A 149 -9.67 -14.89 -6.77
N ALA A 150 -9.75 -15.07 -5.45
CA ALA A 150 -8.79 -14.48 -4.51
C ALA A 150 -7.35 -14.99 -4.76
N PHE A 151 -7.16 -16.29 -5.00
CA PHE A 151 -5.85 -16.86 -5.33
C PHE A 151 -5.29 -16.35 -6.67
N ILE A 152 -6.13 -16.23 -7.70
CA ILE A 152 -5.73 -15.65 -8.98
C ILE A 152 -5.30 -14.18 -8.79
N GLY A 153 -6.09 -13.41 -8.03
CA GLY A 153 -5.75 -12.03 -7.69
C GLY A 153 -4.41 -11.91 -6.95
N LEU A 154 -4.17 -12.79 -5.98
CA LEU A 154 -2.90 -12.86 -5.25
C LEU A 154 -1.72 -13.20 -6.16
N LEU A 155 -1.89 -14.15 -7.09
CA LEU A 155 -0.87 -14.50 -8.06
C LEU A 155 -0.51 -13.31 -8.96
N ILE A 156 -1.52 -12.63 -9.50
CA ILE A 156 -1.33 -11.43 -10.34
C ILE A 156 -0.61 -10.34 -9.54
N LEU A 157 -0.99 -10.15 -8.27
CA LEU A 157 -0.35 -9.17 -7.38
C LEU A 157 1.13 -9.48 -7.17
N ILE A 158 1.48 -10.73 -6.87
CA ILE A 158 2.88 -11.15 -6.66
C ILE A 158 3.69 -10.94 -7.93
N LEU A 159 3.17 -11.35 -9.08
CA LEU A 159 3.83 -11.17 -10.38
C LEU A 159 4.02 -9.69 -10.73
N GLY A 160 2.99 -8.87 -10.50
CA GLY A 160 3.05 -7.42 -10.71
C GLY A 160 4.09 -6.76 -9.82
N GLN A 161 4.15 -7.14 -8.53
CA GLN A 161 5.11 -6.59 -7.59
C GLN A 161 6.55 -7.03 -7.89
N ALA A 162 6.75 -8.27 -8.34
CA ALA A 162 8.04 -8.77 -8.78
C ALA A 162 8.53 -7.99 -10.02
N CYS A 163 7.68 -7.85 -11.03
CA CYS A 163 7.95 -7.05 -12.22
C CYS A 163 8.32 -5.61 -11.86
N ARG A 164 7.55 -4.98 -10.96
CA ARG A 164 7.84 -3.62 -10.49
C ARG A 164 9.19 -3.51 -9.79
N THR A 165 9.49 -4.42 -8.88
CA THR A 165 10.76 -4.44 -8.14
C THR A 165 11.96 -4.65 -9.08
N LEU A 166 11.82 -5.54 -10.06
CA LEU A 166 12.85 -5.79 -11.07
C LEU A 166 13.06 -4.57 -11.97
N ALA A 167 11.99 -3.90 -12.43
CA ALA A 167 12.09 -2.63 -13.16
C ALA A 167 12.86 -1.56 -12.37
N MET A 168 12.53 -1.38 -11.09
CA MET A 168 13.23 -0.41 -10.23
C MET A 168 14.71 -0.75 -10.08
N LYS A 169 15.03 -2.03 -9.92
CA LYS A 169 16.41 -2.53 -9.84
C LYS A 169 17.18 -2.29 -11.15
N THR A 170 16.61 -2.67 -12.29
CA THR A 170 17.28 -2.53 -13.59
C THR A 170 17.45 -1.07 -13.97
N CYS A 171 16.44 -0.23 -13.73
CA CYS A 171 16.50 1.19 -14.06
C CYS A 171 17.36 2.00 -13.08
N GLY A 172 17.47 1.58 -11.80
CA GLY A 172 18.34 2.21 -10.79
C GLY A 172 18.14 3.73 -10.71
N GLU A 173 19.23 4.49 -10.85
CA GLU A 173 19.21 5.97 -10.85
C GLU A 173 18.34 6.59 -11.96
N SER A 174 18.07 5.83 -13.03
CA SER A 174 17.20 6.26 -14.11
C SER A 174 15.71 6.03 -13.81
N PHE A 175 15.37 5.30 -12.75
CA PHE A 175 13.99 5.16 -12.28
C PHE A 175 13.55 6.39 -11.48
N ASN A 176 12.40 6.96 -11.82
CA ASN A 176 11.80 8.05 -11.06
C ASN A 176 10.28 7.89 -10.98
N HIS A 177 9.70 8.17 -9.82
CA HIS A 177 8.24 8.14 -9.59
C HIS A 177 7.50 9.24 -10.38
N LEU A 178 8.19 10.33 -10.72
CA LEU A 178 7.67 11.44 -11.51
C LEU A 178 8.36 11.50 -12.87
N ILE A 179 7.57 11.72 -13.92
CA ILE A 179 8.08 11.91 -15.29
C ILE A 179 9.03 13.11 -15.31
N GLN A 180 10.31 12.84 -15.59
CA GLN A 180 11.33 13.88 -15.71
C GLN A 180 11.26 14.51 -17.10
N GLN A 181 11.03 15.83 -17.16
CA GLN A 181 11.02 16.57 -18.42
C GLN A 181 12.43 17.02 -18.86
N ASN A 182 13.38 17.03 -17.93
CA ASN A 182 14.77 17.42 -18.18
C ASN A 182 15.72 16.24 -17.95
N LYS A 183 16.65 16.02 -18.88
CA LYS A 183 17.66 14.95 -18.78
C LYS A 183 18.69 15.32 -17.71
N LYS A 184 18.84 14.47 -16.69
CA LYS A 184 19.94 14.55 -15.71
C LYS A 184 21.20 13.87 -16.26
N ASN A 185 22.38 14.28 -15.79
CA ASN A 185 23.67 13.71 -16.25
C ASN A 185 23.77 12.19 -15.97
N ASN A 186 23.15 11.72 -14.90
CA ASN A 186 23.13 10.31 -14.51
C ASN A 186 21.98 9.51 -15.18
N HIS A 187 21.16 10.14 -16.01
CA HIS A 187 20.04 9.47 -16.68
C HIS A 187 20.54 8.76 -17.94
N ILE A 188 20.56 7.43 -17.89
CA ILE A 188 20.96 6.56 -18.98
C ILE A 188 19.75 5.80 -19.54
N LEU A 189 19.75 5.55 -20.84
CA LEU A 189 18.70 4.74 -21.45
C LEU A 189 18.96 3.27 -21.12
N VAL A 190 18.09 2.67 -20.33
CA VAL A 190 18.15 1.24 -20.03
C VAL A 190 17.41 0.47 -21.11
N THR A 191 18.15 -0.29 -21.90
CA THR A 191 17.62 -1.11 -23.02
C THR A 191 17.80 -2.60 -22.82
N GLU A 192 18.55 -3.02 -21.80
CA GLU A 192 18.87 -4.42 -21.51
C GLU A 192 17.75 -5.17 -20.76
N GLY A 193 16.56 -4.55 -20.70
CA GLY A 193 15.31 -5.21 -20.35
C GLY A 193 15.09 -5.49 -18.86
N MET A 194 14.06 -6.28 -18.60
CA MET A 194 13.72 -6.91 -17.33
C MET A 194 13.73 -8.42 -17.54
#